data_AF-A0A8S3DJR5-F1
#
_entry.id   AF-A0A8S3DJR5-F1
#
_cell.length_a   1.000
_cell.length_b   1.000
_cell.length_c   1.000
_cell.angle_alpha   90.00
_cell.angle_beta   90.00
_cell.angle_gamma   90.00
#
_symmetry.space_group_name_H-M   'P 1'
#
loop_
_entity.id
_entity.type
_entity.pdbx_description
1 polymer ?
#
loop_
_entity_poly.entity_id
_entity_poly.type
_entity_poly.pdbx_seq_one_letter_code
_entity_poly.pdbx_strand_id
1 'polypeptide(L)'
;MYWTDSTITKTLKKDKTLTANKSSETTKPTPRRLSITGTTLIDTLTMLNGVGRGNQNATVSSKSSISSNSTLPIVLFESFLDNWQRTNAEKVRMNRCLPEDRQKKESILKISSSGIVSKADGPGKLLLTQKRLYFLPETRSFARVLTELVNITSVEKYQHQTAFSSSKPGIKVYAAASTNTSSLPRDSTVTLKSKLSSSSPFDKDSKSSIRLIFKNCQEQELWYIIIVELWSGVTISNEQCDTSVLNKASRHIALMDTLANIDYDDESTAVGNKQGSNYREKPKQRHNEASLDMALNDLSICTQIRKEGALKPLSVETRNVLTRRLSPSINETGSHAVRCLVCTEHPENGRSSLWCAYGSKLKVYNSITWVCDPTDILFPSLITCMCVDSRNKMWVGCIDGQLFVVDTVTH
;
A
#
# COMPACT_ATOMS: atom_id res chain seq x y z
N MET A 1 2.12 -3.53 12.91
CA MET A 1 1.98 -2.06 13.00
C MET A 1 0.98 -1.78 14.10
N TYR A 2 1.45 -1.38 15.28
CA TYR A 2 0.60 -0.80 16.32
C TYR A 2 0.66 0.71 16.14
N TRP A 3 -0.48 1.33 15.84
CA TRP A 3 -0.62 2.77 16.04
C TRP A 3 -0.83 2.96 17.54
N THR A 4 0.11 3.62 18.20
CA THR A 4 -0.13 4.15 19.55
C THR A 4 -0.50 5.61 19.42
N ASP A 5 -1.58 5.97 20.09
CA ASP A 5 -2.07 7.33 20.25
C ASP A 5 -0.99 8.20 20.91
N SER A 6 -0.75 9.37 20.32
CA SER A 6 -0.30 10.52 21.10
C SER A 6 -0.71 11.83 20.39
N THR A 7 -1.76 12.43 20.95
CA THR A 7 -1.93 13.88 21.14
C THR A 7 -1.69 14.80 19.93
N ILE A 8 -2.78 15.19 19.26
CA ILE A 8 -2.83 16.42 18.46
C ILE A 8 -3.62 17.47 19.26
N THR A 9 -2.90 18.26 20.05
CA THR A 9 -3.38 19.53 20.60
C THR A 9 -3.31 20.62 19.53
N LYS A 10 -4.40 21.39 19.47
CA LYS A 10 -4.63 22.57 18.62
C LYS A 10 -3.52 23.61 18.76
N THR A 11 -3.05 24.14 17.63
CA THR A 11 -2.72 25.58 17.50
C THR A 11 -2.85 26.05 16.05
N LEU A 12 -3.87 26.88 15.83
CA LEU A 12 -4.06 27.77 14.69
C LEU A 12 -3.15 29.00 14.84
N LYS A 13 -2.46 29.43 13.77
CA LYS A 13 -2.02 30.83 13.49
C LYS A 13 -1.36 30.85 12.09
N LYS A 14 -2.04 31.30 11.03
CA LYS A 14 -2.03 32.67 10.45
C LYS A 14 -0.63 33.28 10.30
N ASP A 15 -0.08 33.35 9.08
CA ASP A 15 -0.14 34.56 8.24
C ASP A 15 0.61 34.45 6.88
N LYS A 16 -0.05 35.01 5.85
CA LYS A 16 0.42 35.92 4.77
C LYS A 16 1.50 35.52 3.74
N THR A 17 0.98 35.29 2.53
CA THR A 17 1.40 35.77 1.20
C THR A 17 2.57 36.76 1.08
N LEU A 18 3.49 36.44 0.16
CA LEU A 18 4.19 37.38 -0.73
C LEU A 18 4.43 36.72 -2.10
N THR A 19 4.05 37.44 -3.15
CA THR A 19 4.05 37.10 -4.58
C THR A 19 5.29 37.64 -5.32
N ALA A 20 5.51 37.09 -6.53
CA ALA A 20 6.33 37.58 -7.67
C ALA A 20 7.79 37.06 -7.68
N ASN A 21 8.44 36.61 -8.77
CA ASN A 21 8.19 36.73 -10.21
C ASN A 21 8.89 35.59 -11.01
N LYS A 22 8.45 35.41 -12.27
CA LYS A 22 8.98 34.51 -13.31
C LYS A 22 10.42 34.82 -13.75
N SER A 23 11.18 33.78 -14.09
CA SER A 23 12.02 33.77 -15.30
C SER A 23 12.19 32.35 -15.85
N SER A 24 12.10 32.26 -17.17
CA SER A 24 12.14 31.07 -18.03
C SER A 24 13.54 30.49 -18.17
N GLU A 25 13.67 29.17 -18.14
CA GLU A 25 14.78 28.49 -18.83
C GLU A 25 14.41 27.05 -19.24
N THR A 26 14.70 26.77 -20.50
CA THR A 26 14.45 25.53 -21.24
C THR A 26 15.50 24.46 -20.88
N THR A 27 15.11 23.33 -20.31
CA THR A 27 15.96 22.13 -20.26
C THR A 27 15.16 20.81 -20.24
N LYS A 28 15.77 19.80 -20.86
CA LYS A 28 15.30 18.43 -21.19
C LYS A 28 14.73 17.65 -19.99
N PRO A 29 13.85 16.65 -20.21
CA PRO A 29 13.13 15.97 -19.12
C PRO A 29 14.07 15.11 -18.28
N THR A 30 14.32 15.55 -17.05
CA THR A 30 14.95 14.80 -15.96
C THR A 30 13.98 13.70 -15.48
N PRO A 31 14.46 12.50 -15.09
CA PRO A 31 13.58 11.45 -14.57
C PRO A 31 12.87 11.93 -13.31
N ARG A 32 11.53 11.96 -13.35
CA ARG A 32 10.66 12.39 -12.26
C ARG A 32 10.95 11.58 -11.00
N ARG A 33 11.52 12.24 -9.99
CA ARG A 33 11.53 11.77 -8.61
C ARG A 33 10.08 11.56 -8.16
N LEU A 34 9.78 10.40 -7.57
CA LEU A 34 8.44 10.01 -7.10
C LEU A 34 7.95 10.94 -5.96
N SER A 35 7.45 12.12 -6.33
CA SER A 35 6.50 12.87 -5.51
C SER A 35 5.12 12.28 -5.76
N ILE A 36 4.81 11.17 -5.08
CA ILE A 36 3.44 10.66 -4.99
C ILE A 36 2.73 11.58 -3.99
N THR A 37 2.30 12.76 -4.46
CA THR A 37 1.30 13.57 -3.76
C THR A 37 -0.01 12.82 -3.89
N GLY A 38 -0.26 11.91 -2.94
CA GLY A 38 -1.53 11.22 -2.81
C GLY A 38 -2.63 12.20 -2.43
N THR A 39 -3.85 11.92 -2.91
CA THR A 39 -5.07 12.50 -2.37
C THR A 39 -5.10 12.31 -0.86
N THR A 40 -5.42 13.37 -0.13
CA THR A 40 -5.56 13.29 1.33
C THR A 40 -6.83 12.51 1.67
N LEU A 41 -6.90 11.92 2.88
CA LEU A 41 -8.13 11.31 3.39
C LEU A 41 -9.34 12.25 3.24
N ILE A 42 -9.09 13.56 3.43
CA ILE A 42 -10.08 14.61 3.28
C ILE A 42 -10.57 14.69 1.83
N ASP A 43 -9.67 14.62 0.84
CA ASP A 43 -10.05 14.64 -0.58
C ASP A 43 -10.91 13.42 -0.92
N THR A 44 -10.50 12.22 -0.47
CA THR A 44 -11.24 10.98 -0.74
C THR A 44 -12.63 10.98 -0.11
N LEU A 45 -12.75 11.44 1.14
CA LEU A 45 -14.04 11.50 1.83
C LEU A 45 -14.92 12.67 1.35
N THR A 46 -14.31 13.77 0.89
CA THR A 46 -15.04 14.89 0.26
C THR A 46 -15.67 14.46 -1.06
N MET A 47 -15.00 13.62 -1.84
CA MET A 47 -15.57 13.05 -3.07
C MET A 47 -16.80 12.18 -2.82
N LEU A 48 -16.80 11.40 -1.72
CA LEU A 48 -18.00 10.66 -1.29
C LEU A 48 -19.17 11.59 -0.96
N ASN A 49 -18.89 12.75 -0.37
CA ASN A 49 -19.92 13.72 0.04
C ASN A 49 -20.42 14.62 -1.12
N GLY A 50 -19.58 14.91 -2.11
CA GLY A 50 -19.82 15.97 -3.11
C GLY A 50 -20.92 15.70 -4.14
N VAL A 51 -21.39 14.47 -4.30
CA VAL A 51 -22.35 14.08 -5.36
C VAL A 51 -23.81 14.04 -4.86
N GLY A 52 -24.05 14.13 -3.55
CA GLY A 52 -25.40 14.22 -2.96
C GLY A 52 -26.12 15.55 -3.18
N ARG A 53 -25.44 16.59 -3.70
CA ARG A 53 -26.06 17.89 -4.02
C ARG A 53 -26.15 18.06 -5.53
N GLY A 54 -27.35 17.81 -6.06
CA GLY A 54 -27.64 17.87 -7.48
C GLY A 54 -27.20 19.18 -8.14
N ASN A 55 -26.44 19.04 -9.23
CA ASN A 55 -26.57 19.95 -10.36
C ASN A 55 -26.14 19.19 -11.63
N GLN A 56 -27.14 18.76 -12.40
CA GLN A 56 -26.90 18.29 -13.76
C GLN A 56 -26.64 19.54 -14.61
N ASN A 57 -25.39 19.68 -15.06
CA ASN A 57 -24.94 20.33 -16.30
C ASN A 57 -23.48 20.77 -16.15
N ALA A 58 -22.52 19.89 -16.45
CA ALA A 58 -21.19 20.33 -16.87
C ALA A 58 -20.48 19.21 -17.63
N THR A 59 -20.36 19.46 -18.93
CA THR A 59 -19.58 18.74 -19.91
C THR A 59 -18.11 18.61 -19.49
N VAL A 60 -17.54 17.46 -19.85
CA VAL A 60 -16.11 17.12 -19.88
C VAL A 60 -15.19 18.33 -20.15
N SER A 61 -14.39 18.72 -19.16
CA SER A 61 -12.98 19.17 -19.28
C SER A 61 -12.55 19.92 -18.02
N SER A 62 -11.26 19.77 -17.72
CA SER A 62 -10.41 20.63 -16.87
C SER A 62 -10.35 20.36 -15.37
N LYS A 63 -9.09 20.23 -14.92
CA LYS A 63 -8.60 20.30 -13.54
C LYS A 63 -9.29 21.45 -12.81
N SER A 64 -10.26 21.16 -11.95
CA SER A 64 -10.76 22.13 -11.00
C SER A 64 -9.87 22.09 -9.75
N SER A 65 -9.23 23.21 -9.46
CA SER A 65 -8.64 23.52 -8.17
C SER A 65 -9.70 23.31 -7.09
N ILE A 66 -9.55 22.27 -6.27
CA ILE A 66 -10.37 22.06 -5.09
C ILE A 66 -10.13 23.26 -4.16
N SER A 67 -11.17 24.08 -4.04
CA SER A 67 -11.30 25.14 -3.05
C SER A 67 -11.00 24.56 -1.66
N SER A 68 -10.11 25.20 -0.92
CA SER A 68 -9.51 24.73 0.35
C SER A 68 -10.47 24.68 1.55
N ASN A 69 -11.79 24.66 1.34
CA ASN A 69 -12.80 24.79 2.41
C ASN A 69 -13.88 23.69 2.39
N SER A 70 -13.64 22.53 1.77
CA SER A 70 -14.56 21.39 1.93
C SER A 70 -14.41 20.79 3.33
N THR A 71 -15.31 21.17 4.24
CA THR A 71 -15.36 20.56 5.57
C THR A 71 -16.02 19.19 5.46
N LEU A 72 -15.33 18.15 5.93
CA LEU A 72 -15.85 16.78 5.95
C LEU A 72 -17.07 16.70 6.89
N PRO A 73 -18.22 16.13 6.46
CA PRO A 73 -19.34 15.93 7.37
C PRO A 73 -18.95 15.04 8.53
N ILE A 74 -19.27 15.47 9.75
CA ILE A 74 -18.94 14.75 10.98
C ILE A 74 -19.53 13.33 10.99
N VAL A 75 -20.76 13.17 10.50
CA VAL A 75 -21.46 11.87 10.40
C VAL A 75 -20.71 10.89 9.48
N LEU A 76 -20.21 11.38 8.34
CA LEU A 76 -19.42 10.55 7.42
C LEU A 76 -18.09 10.13 8.05
N PHE A 77 -17.44 11.04 8.79
CA PHE A 77 -16.20 10.75 9.49
C PHE A 77 -16.40 9.73 10.63
N GLU A 78 -17.47 9.85 11.41
CA GLU A 78 -17.82 8.90 12.47
C GLU A 78 -18.12 7.51 11.88
N SER A 79 -18.94 7.42 10.84
CA SER A 79 -19.21 6.15 10.15
C SER A 79 -17.94 5.53 9.56
N PHE A 80 -17.04 6.35 9.01
CA PHE A 80 -15.74 5.89 8.55
C PHE A 80 -14.91 5.30 9.71
N LEU A 81 -14.81 6.03 10.82
CA LEU A 81 -14.00 5.63 11.97
C LEU A 81 -14.53 4.33 12.60
N ASP A 82 -15.84 4.25 12.83
CA ASP A 82 -16.50 3.07 13.37
C ASP A 82 -16.29 1.84 12.49
N ASN A 83 -16.44 2.02 11.17
CA ASN A 83 -16.23 0.92 10.24
C ASN A 83 -14.76 0.51 10.15
N TRP A 84 -13.83 1.47 10.18
CA TRP A 84 -12.39 1.19 10.21
C TRP A 84 -12.02 0.41 11.48
N GLN A 85 -12.50 0.83 12.65
CA GLN A 85 -12.24 0.15 13.91
C GLN A 85 -12.81 -1.28 13.91
N ARG A 86 -14.07 -1.45 13.47
CA ARG A 86 -14.73 -2.75 13.38
C ARG A 86 -13.99 -3.71 12.46
N THR A 87 -13.64 -3.26 11.25
CA THR A 87 -12.90 -4.09 10.29
C THR A 87 -11.50 -4.41 10.78
N ASN A 88 -10.83 -3.47 11.47
CA ASN A 88 -9.52 -3.69 12.05
C ASN A 88 -9.55 -4.70 13.21
N ALA A 89 -10.55 -4.61 14.10
CA ALA A 89 -10.74 -5.58 15.18
C ALA A 89 -10.95 -7.00 14.62
N GLU A 90 -11.74 -7.15 13.55
CA GLU A 90 -11.95 -8.43 12.88
C GLU A 90 -10.64 -8.95 12.24
N LYS A 91 -9.83 -8.08 11.62
CA LYS A 91 -8.50 -8.44 11.08
C LYS A 91 -7.56 -8.96 12.16
N VAL A 92 -7.53 -8.31 13.33
CA VAL A 92 -6.75 -8.75 14.48
C VAL A 92 -7.24 -10.10 15.01
N ARG A 93 -8.56 -10.26 15.16
CA ARG A 93 -9.17 -11.52 15.63
C ARG A 93 -8.88 -12.70 14.69
N MET A 94 -8.92 -12.46 13.38
CA MET A 94 -8.68 -13.49 12.36
C MET A 94 -7.19 -13.80 12.16
N ASN A 95 -6.28 -13.03 12.74
CA ASN A 95 -4.84 -13.30 12.65
C ASN A 95 -4.49 -14.70 13.21
N ARG A 96 -5.23 -15.18 14.21
CA ARG A 96 -5.07 -16.53 14.79
C ARG A 96 -5.33 -17.68 13.81
N CYS A 97 -6.03 -17.40 12.71
CA CYS A 97 -6.31 -18.39 11.66
C CYS A 97 -5.15 -18.51 10.66
N LEU A 98 -4.17 -17.60 10.70
CA LEU A 98 -2.95 -17.75 9.90
C LEU A 98 -2.02 -18.80 10.55
N PRO A 99 -1.17 -19.46 9.75
CA PRO A 99 -0.11 -20.32 10.28
C PRO A 99 0.75 -19.60 11.33
N GLU A 100 1.10 -20.30 12.42
CA GLU A 100 1.76 -19.71 13.61
C GLU A 100 3.04 -18.94 13.26
N ASP A 101 3.84 -19.46 12.32
CA ASP A 101 5.08 -18.85 11.85
C ASP A 101 4.86 -17.51 11.11
N ARG A 102 3.61 -17.20 10.73
CA ARG A 102 3.19 -16.01 9.99
C ARG A 102 2.46 -14.97 10.84
N GLN A 103 1.82 -15.37 11.95
CA GLN A 103 1.00 -14.46 12.77
C GLN A 103 1.75 -13.21 13.27
N LYS A 104 3.08 -13.32 13.45
CA LYS A 104 3.95 -12.20 13.86
C LYS A 104 4.62 -11.46 12.70
N LYS A 105 4.60 -12.01 11.48
CA LYS A 105 5.32 -11.50 10.32
C LYS A 105 4.43 -10.83 9.28
N GLU A 106 3.14 -11.13 9.32
CA GLU A 106 2.14 -10.65 8.37
C GLU A 106 0.94 -10.11 9.13
N SER A 107 0.24 -9.16 8.52
CA SER A 107 -1.04 -8.68 9.04
C SER A 107 -2.09 -8.71 7.95
N ILE A 108 -3.32 -9.05 8.36
CA ILE A 108 -4.45 -9.15 7.45
C ILE A 108 -4.90 -7.74 7.08
N LEU A 109 -4.95 -7.46 5.78
CA LEU A 109 -5.38 -6.20 5.19
C LEU A 109 -6.87 -6.19 4.87
N LYS A 110 -7.40 -7.33 4.40
CA LYS A 110 -8.82 -7.50 4.04
C LYS A 110 -9.28 -8.93 4.33
N ILE A 111 -10.55 -9.04 4.73
CA ILE A 111 -11.27 -10.30 4.93
C ILE A 111 -12.54 -10.24 4.10
N SER A 112 -12.92 -11.35 3.47
CA SER A 112 -14.13 -11.35 2.65
C SER A 112 -15.36 -11.42 3.53
N SER A 113 -16.48 -10.98 2.98
CA SER A 113 -17.77 -11.37 3.54
C SER A 113 -17.91 -12.90 3.49
N SER A 114 -18.80 -13.44 4.32
CA SER A 114 -19.05 -14.89 4.38
C SER A 114 -19.63 -15.41 3.07
N GLY A 115 -19.09 -16.53 2.58
CA GLY A 115 -19.66 -17.30 1.49
C GLY A 115 -19.02 -17.08 0.12
N ILE A 116 -17.71 -16.83 0.10
CA ILE A 116 -16.91 -17.07 -1.09
C ILE A 116 -16.76 -18.58 -1.28
N VAL A 117 -16.88 -19.04 -2.51
CA VAL A 117 -16.65 -20.44 -2.85
C VAL A 117 -15.35 -20.56 -3.65
N SER A 118 -14.37 -21.25 -3.07
CA SER A 118 -13.21 -21.77 -3.80
C SER A 118 -13.65 -23.02 -4.54
N LYS A 119 -13.35 -23.12 -5.85
CA LYS A 119 -13.65 -24.36 -6.59
C LYS A 119 -12.93 -25.58 -5.99
N ALA A 120 -11.75 -25.38 -5.41
CA ALA A 120 -10.95 -26.46 -4.85
C ALA A 120 -11.32 -26.82 -3.40
N ASP A 121 -11.77 -25.83 -2.61
CA ASP A 121 -11.89 -25.99 -1.15
C ASP A 121 -13.31 -25.79 -0.62
N GLY A 122 -14.29 -25.49 -1.48
CA GLY A 122 -15.68 -25.25 -1.07
C GLY A 122 -15.90 -23.84 -0.49
N PRO A 123 -16.94 -23.64 0.34
CA PRO A 123 -17.26 -22.34 0.93
C PRO A 123 -16.27 -21.94 2.03
N GLY A 124 -16.01 -20.64 2.13
CA GLY A 124 -15.03 -20.09 3.06
C GLY A 124 -14.91 -18.57 3.00
N LYS A 125 -13.83 -18.07 3.60
CA LYS A 125 -13.42 -16.66 3.59
C LYS A 125 -12.07 -16.50 2.91
N LEU A 126 -11.90 -15.41 2.18
CA LEU A 126 -10.59 -14.96 1.71
C LEU A 126 -9.94 -14.06 2.74
N LEU A 127 -8.65 -14.25 2.95
CA LEU A 127 -7.82 -13.36 3.77
C LEU A 127 -6.67 -12.86 2.90
N LEU A 128 -6.48 -11.55 2.85
CA LEU A 128 -5.36 -10.92 2.13
C LEU A 128 -4.37 -10.34 3.13
N THR A 129 -3.09 -10.69 3.01
CA THR A 129 -1.99 -10.07 3.77
C THR A 129 -1.14 -9.20 2.85
N GLN A 130 -0.12 -8.51 3.38
CA GLN A 130 0.85 -7.77 2.56
C GLN A 130 1.62 -8.66 1.58
N LYS A 131 1.59 -9.99 1.75
CA LYS A 131 2.45 -10.93 1.01
C LYS A 131 1.68 -12.00 0.28
N ARG A 132 0.52 -12.44 0.79
CA ARG A 132 -0.17 -13.62 0.29
C ARG A 132 -1.67 -13.48 0.29
N LEU A 133 -2.30 -14.28 -0.56
CA LEU A 133 -3.71 -14.56 -0.53
C LEU A 133 -3.94 -15.92 0.13
N TYR A 134 -4.82 -15.94 1.13
CA TYR A 134 -5.20 -17.14 1.87
C TYR A 134 -6.69 -17.45 1.67
N PHE A 135 -7.02 -18.72 1.85
CA PHE A 135 -8.40 -19.19 1.94
C PHE A 135 -8.61 -19.91 3.27
N LEU A 136 -9.64 -19.50 4.01
CA LEU A 136 -10.10 -20.16 5.22
C LEU A 136 -11.41 -20.90 4.92
N PRO A 137 -11.38 -22.23 4.74
CA PRO A 137 -12.59 -23.01 4.57
C PRO A 137 -13.49 -22.92 5.81
N GLU A 138 -14.81 -22.94 5.63
CA GLU A 138 -15.75 -22.96 6.78
C GLU A 138 -15.57 -24.20 7.68
N THR A 139 -15.04 -25.28 7.12
CA THR A 139 -14.79 -26.55 7.81
C THR A 139 -13.48 -26.60 8.59
N ARG A 140 -12.62 -25.57 8.50
CA ARG A 140 -11.29 -25.57 9.12
C ARG A 140 -11.06 -24.33 9.98
N SER A 141 -10.24 -24.48 11.00
CA SER A 141 -9.82 -23.38 11.89
C SER A 141 -8.62 -22.59 11.35
N PHE A 142 -7.89 -23.12 10.37
CA PHE A 142 -6.68 -22.54 9.82
C PHE A 142 -6.80 -22.25 8.32
N ALA A 143 -6.19 -21.14 7.92
CA ALA A 143 -6.19 -20.66 6.54
C ALA A 143 -5.06 -21.31 5.73
N ARG A 144 -5.38 -21.75 4.52
CA ARG A 144 -4.43 -22.29 3.54
C ARG A 144 -3.91 -21.17 2.64
N VAL A 145 -2.63 -21.20 2.30
CA VAL A 145 -2.06 -20.30 1.28
C VAL A 145 -2.64 -20.68 -0.09
N LEU A 146 -3.25 -19.70 -0.78
CA LEU A 146 -3.63 -19.84 -2.18
C LEU A 146 -2.45 -19.52 -3.09
N THR A 147 -1.84 -18.35 -2.89
CA THR A 147 -0.63 -17.93 -3.62
C THR A 147 0.08 -16.81 -2.87
N GLU A 148 1.38 -16.64 -3.15
CA GLU A 148 2.07 -15.40 -2.84
C GLU A 148 1.76 -14.34 -3.89
N LEU A 149 1.67 -13.08 -3.48
CA LEU A 149 1.37 -11.97 -4.37
C LEU A 149 2.49 -11.77 -5.40
N VAL A 150 3.74 -12.06 -5.02
CA VAL A 150 4.89 -12.01 -5.94
C VAL A 150 4.80 -13.06 -7.06
N ASN A 151 4.10 -14.17 -6.82
CA ASN A 151 3.95 -15.24 -7.82
C ASN A 151 2.76 -15.01 -8.76
N ILE A 152 1.92 -13.99 -8.52
CA ILE A 152 0.79 -13.67 -9.38
C ILE A 152 1.31 -13.15 -10.73
N THR A 153 0.77 -13.73 -11.81
CA THR A 153 1.10 -13.38 -13.20
C THR A 153 -0.02 -12.62 -13.89
N SER A 154 -1.27 -12.97 -13.61
CA SER A 154 -2.45 -12.20 -14.05
C SER A 154 -3.65 -12.46 -13.14
N VAL A 155 -4.61 -11.53 -13.19
CA VAL A 155 -5.88 -11.61 -12.46
C VAL A 155 -6.99 -11.22 -13.43
N GLU A 156 -8.01 -12.07 -13.56
CA GLU A 156 -9.12 -11.90 -14.49
C GLU A 156 -10.46 -12.00 -13.79
N LYS A 157 -11.41 -11.13 -14.16
CA LYS A 157 -12.82 -11.27 -13.79
C LYS A 157 -13.49 -12.24 -14.76
N TYR A 158 -14.37 -13.08 -14.26
CA TYR A 158 -15.18 -13.98 -15.08
C TYR A 158 -16.58 -14.19 -14.48
N GLN A 159 -17.44 -14.82 -15.27
CA GLN A 159 -18.83 -15.12 -14.95
C GLN A 159 -18.99 -16.65 -14.93
N HIS A 160 -19.30 -17.22 -13.77
CA HIS A 160 -19.44 -18.66 -13.54
C HIS A 160 -20.87 -19.10 -13.84
N GLN A 161 -21.07 -19.79 -14.95
CA GLN A 161 -22.36 -20.39 -15.29
C GLN A 161 -22.67 -21.54 -14.34
N THR A 162 -23.89 -21.56 -13.79
CA THR A 162 -24.41 -22.69 -13.02
C THR A 162 -25.50 -23.39 -13.82
N ALA A 163 -25.68 -24.70 -13.63
CA ALA A 163 -26.58 -25.51 -14.45
C ALA A 163 -28.06 -25.08 -14.39
N PHE A 164 -28.48 -24.33 -13.36
CA PHE A 164 -29.90 -24.03 -13.10
C PHE A 164 -30.21 -22.60 -12.62
N SER A 165 -29.25 -21.65 -12.62
CA SER A 165 -29.53 -20.24 -12.24
C SER A 165 -28.47 -19.24 -12.74
N SER A 166 -28.83 -17.95 -12.65
CA SER A 166 -28.05 -16.75 -13.00
C SER A 166 -26.54 -16.89 -12.79
N SER A 167 -25.75 -16.40 -13.74
CA SER A 167 -24.29 -16.40 -13.67
C SER A 167 -23.78 -15.79 -12.37
N LYS A 168 -22.82 -16.46 -11.73
CA LYS A 168 -22.18 -15.98 -10.50
C LYS A 168 -20.88 -15.25 -10.81
N PRO A 169 -20.62 -14.09 -10.19
CA PRO A 169 -19.37 -13.36 -10.37
C PRO A 169 -18.16 -14.15 -9.84
N GLY A 170 -17.02 -14.13 -10.53
CA GLY A 170 -15.82 -14.85 -10.12
C GLY A 170 -14.50 -14.15 -10.49
N ILE A 171 -13.44 -14.43 -9.73
CA ILE A 171 -12.08 -13.97 -10.02
C ILE A 171 -11.19 -15.19 -10.24
N LYS A 172 -10.39 -15.14 -11.30
CA LYS A 172 -9.35 -16.13 -11.57
C LYS A 172 -7.99 -15.49 -11.37
N VAL A 173 -7.18 -16.07 -10.51
CA VAL A 173 -5.81 -15.64 -10.23
C VAL A 173 -4.86 -16.68 -10.81
N TYR A 174 -3.98 -16.26 -11.71
CA TYR A 174 -2.96 -17.11 -12.30
C TYR A 174 -1.64 -16.88 -11.60
N ALA A 175 -1.04 -17.95 -11.08
CA ALA A 175 0.22 -17.89 -10.37
C ALA A 175 1.25 -18.86 -10.95
N ALA A 176 2.51 -18.41 -10.98
CA ALA A 176 3.64 -19.28 -11.28
C ALA A 176 3.73 -20.38 -10.22
N ALA A 177 4.04 -21.61 -10.66
CA ALA A 177 4.22 -22.73 -9.73
C ALA A 177 5.37 -22.41 -8.77
N SER A 178 5.11 -22.39 -7.47
CA SER A 178 6.14 -22.15 -6.46
C SER A 178 7.04 -23.37 -6.34
N THR A 179 8.29 -23.26 -6.76
CA THR A 179 9.34 -24.22 -6.38
C THR A 179 9.77 -23.93 -4.93
N ASN A 180 9.09 -24.54 -3.94
CA ASN A 180 9.62 -25.05 -2.65
C ASN A 180 8.55 -25.20 -1.52
N THR A 181 8.12 -26.47 -1.33
CA THR A 181 7.93 -27.30 -0.11
C THR A 181 7.40 -26.81 1.26
N SER A 182 6.42 -27.55 1.79
CA SER A 182 6.50 -28.29 3.07
C SER A 182 5.52 -29.49 3.02
N SER A 183 5.92 -30.75 2.82
CA SER A 183 6.51 -31.72 3.78
C SER A 183 5.74 -31.89 5.09
N LEU A 184 4.80 -32.84 5.08
CA LEU A 184 4.44 -33.66 6.24
C LEU A 184 4.85 -35.11 5.90
N PRO A 185 5.44 -35.88 6.82
CA PRO A 185 5.72 -37.28 6.59
C PRO A 185 4.39 -38.04 6.62
N ARG A 186 4.00 -38.64 5.49
CA ARG A 186 2.98 -39.69 5.47
C ARG A 186 3.70 -40.99 5.76
N ASP A 187 3.53 -41.49 6.97
CA ASP A 187 3.71 -42.90 7.23
C ASP A 187 2.73 -43.71 6.37
N SER A 188 3.34 -44.56 5.54
CA SER A 188 2.95 -45.93 5.21
C SER A 188 1.48 -46.32 5.37
N THR A 189 0.76 -46.46 4.25
CA THR A 189 0.35 -47.77 3.69
C THR A 189 -0.76 -47.62 2.65
N VAL A 190 -0.81 -48.61 1.75
CA VAL A 190 -1.81 -48.89 0.73
C VAL A 190 -1.60 -48.20 -0.63
N THR A 191 -0.71 -48.85 -1.38
CA THR A 191 -0.75 -49.06 -2.83
C THR A 191 -2.16 -49.03 -3.43
N LEU A 192 -2.34 -48.20 -4.47
CA LEU A 192 -3.10 -48.57 -5.66
C LEU A 192 -2.46 -47.88 -6.88
N LYS A 193 -1.88 -48.71 -7.76
CA LYS A 193 -1.34 -48.33 -9.06
C LYS A 193 -2.51 -47.96 -10.00
N SER A 194 -2.42 -46.82 -10.68
CA SER A 194 -3.08 -46.66 -11.98
C SER A 194 -2.21 -45.84 -12.93
N LYS A 195 -1.50 -46.60 -13.77
CA LYS A 195 -1.06 -46.37 -15.16
C LYS A 195 -0.88 -44.92 -15.66
N LEU A 196 0.39 -44.63 -15.95
CA LEU A 196 0.92 -43.97 -17.14
C LEU A 196 -0.10 -43.56 -18.22
N SER A 197 -0.15 -42.26 -18.50
CA SER A 197 -0.22 -41.75 -19.87
C SER A 197 0.90 -40.74 -20.08
N SER A 198 1.68 -41.02 -21.11
CA SER A 198 2.90 -40.36 -21.61
C SER A 198 2.93 -38.83 -21.55
N SER A 199 4.00 -38.31 -20.95
CA SER A 199 4.44 -36.91 -21.02
C SER A 199 5.05 -36.58 -22.38
N SER A 200 4.53 -35.54 -23.03
CA SER A 200 5.18 -34.81 -24.13
C SER A 200 6.30 -33.90 -23.57
N PRO A 201 7.42 -33.64 -24.30
CA PRO A 201 8.51 -32.78 -23.83
C PRO A 201 8.22 -31.26 -23.90
N PHE A 202 7.01 -30.85 -24.28
CA PHE A 202 6.62 -29.44 -24.43
C PHE A 202 5.51 -29.07 -23.45
N ASP A 203 5.85 -28.85 -22.17
CA ASP A 203 4.94 -28.15 -21.24
C ASP A 203 5.72 -27.42 -20.15
N LYS A 204 6.62 -26.51 -20.56
CA LYS A 204 7.19 -25.47 -19.69
C LYS A 204 6.25 -24.27 -19.70
N ASP A 205 5.13 -24.37 -18.97
CA ASP A 205 4.37 -23.23 -18.41
C ASP A 205 3.05 -23.71 -17.78
N SER A 206 3.10 -24.68 -16.86
CA SER A 206 1.91 -25.05 -16.07
C SER A 206 1.58 -23.94 -15.05
N LYS A 207 0.96 -22.86 -15.50
CA LYS A 207 0.42 -21.80 -14.63
C LYS A 207 -0.74 -22.39 -13.82
N SER A 208 -0.59 -22.41 -12.51
CA SER A 208 -1.69 -22.78 -11.61
C SER A 208 -2.76 -21.68 -11.64
N SER A 209 -4.03 -22.07 -11.79
CA SER A 209 -5.15 -21.12 -11.78
C SER A 209 -6.02 -21.35 -10.55
N ILE A 210 -6.20 -20.29 -9.75
CA ILE A 210 -7.07 -20.27 -8.58
C ILE A 210 -8.38 -19.62 -8.99
N ARG A 211 -9.51 -20.28 -8.73
CA ARG A 211 -10.86 -19.80 -9.10
C ARG A 211 -11.69 -19.51 -7.86
N LEU A 212 -12.11 -18.26 -7.74
CA LEU A 212 -12.85 -17.72 -6.61
C LEU A 212 -14.22 -17.26 -7.10
N ILE A 213 -15.30 -17.71 -6.47
CA ILE A 213 -16.67 -17.36 -6.82
C ILE A 213 -17.27 -16.54 -5.69
N PHE A 214 -17.84 -15.39 -6.04
CA PHE A 214 -18.41 -14.42 -5.12
C PHE A 214 -19.92 -14.48 -5.12
N LYS A 215 -20.54 -14.04 -4.01
CA LYS A 215 -22.01 -13.99 -3.88
C LYS A 215 -22.63 -12.86 -4.71
N ASN A 216 -21.96 -11.71 -4.77
CA ASN A 216 -22.44 -10.52 -5.45
C ASN A 216 -21.32 -9.84 -6.26
N CYS A 217 -21.70 -9.02 -7.24
CA CYS A 217 -20.76 -8.37 -8.14
C CYS A 217 -19.97 -7.24 -7.47
N GLN A 218 -20.57 -6.54 -6.49
CA GLN A 218 -19.91 -5.45 -5.77
C GLN A 218 -18.69 -5.95 -4.99
N GLU A 219 -18.82 -7.07 -4.27
CA GLU A 219 -17.72 -7.69 -3.55
C GLU A 219 -16.66 -8.21 -4.53
N GLN A 220 -17.06 -8.83 -5.64
CA GLN A 220 -16.12 -9.26 -6.69
C GLN A 220 -15.29 -8.08 -7.21
N GLU A 221 -15.94 -6.94 -7.52
CA GLU A 221 -15.25 -5.77 -8.07
C GLU A 221 -14.26 -5.20 -7.07
N LEU A 222 -14.67 -5.04 -5.81
CA LEU A 222 -13.81 -4.56 -4.74
C LEU A 222 -12.60 -5.47 -4.52
N TRP A 223 -12.81 -6.80 -4.50
CA TRP A 223 -11.72 -7.77 -4.37
C TRP A 223 -10.78 -7.74 -5.57
N TYR A 224 -11.31 -7.57 -6.78
CA TYR A 224 -10.50 -7.43 -7.98
C TYR A 224 -9.59 -6.20 -7.90
N ILE A 225 -10.15 -5.03 -7.58
CA ILE A 225 -9.40 -3.77 -7.43
C ILE A 225 -8.31 -3.94 -6.37
N ILE A 226 -8.66 -4.46 -5.19
CA ILE A 226 -7.73 -4.61 -4.06
C ILE A 226 -6.60 -5.61 -4.36
N ILE A 227 -6.91 -6.76 -4.98
CA ILE A 227 -5.87 -7.74 -5.35
C ILE A 227 -4.92 -7.13 -6.39
N VAL A 228 -5.46 -6.47 -7.41
CA VAL A 228 -4.66 -5.87 -8.49
C VAL A 228 -3.80 -4.72 -7.97
N GLU A 229 -4.35 -3.88 -7.08
CA GLU A 229 -3.61 -2.78 -6.47
C GLU A 229 -2.46 -3.28 -5.60
N LEU A 230 -2.72 -4.26 -4.72
CA LEU A 230 -1.66 -4.79 -3.86
C LEU A 230 -0.60 -5.53 -4.68
N TRP A 231 -1.02 -6.34 -5.64
CA TRP A 231 -0.11 -7.05 -6.53
C TRP A 231 0.78 -6.07 -7.30
N SER A 232 0.20 -5.00 -7.85
CA SER A 232 0.97 -3.95 -8.52
C SER A 232 1.94 -3.28 -7.55
N GLY A 233 1.53 -3.01 -6.31
CA GLY A 233 2.40 -2.48 -5.26
C GLY A 233 3.57 -3.42 -4.92
N VAL A 234 3.33 -4.73 -4.83
CA VAL A 234 4.37 -5.75 -4.61
C VAL A 234 5.36 -5.79 -5.78
N THR A 235 4.85 -5.79 -7.02
CA THR A 235 5.69 -5.79 -8.22
C THR A 235 6.59 -4.55 -8.26
N ILE A 236 6.01 -3.35 -8.09
CA ILE A 236 6.76 -2.09 -8.09
C ILE A 236 7.79 -2.06 -6.95
N SER A 237 7.40 -2.49 -5.75
CA SER A 237 8.28 -2.55 -4.59
C SER A 237 9.50 -3.43 -4.85
N ASN A 238 9.31 -4.58 -5.49
CA ASN A 238 10.41 -5.49 -5.87
C ASN A 238 11.27 -4.92 -7.00
N GLU A 239 10.67 -4.32 -8.02
CA GLU A 239 11.39 -3.75 -9.16
C GLU A 239 12.28 -2.57 -8.76
N GLN A 240 11.81 -1.76 -7.81
CA GLN A 240 12.47 -0.56 -7.31
C GLN A 240 13.25 -0.76 -5.99
N CYS A 241 13.20 -1.97 -5.41
CA CYS A 241 13.75 -2.26 -4.08
C CYS A 241 13.27 -1.30 -2.98
N ASP A 242 12.05 -0.76 -3.12
CA ASP A 242 11.46 0.20 -2.19
C ASP A 242 10.23 -0.38 -1.50
N THR A 243 10.40 -0.75 -0.22
CA THR A 243 9.31 -1.28 0.63
C THR A 243 8.26 -0.23 0.99
N SER A 244 8.55 1.07 0.82
CA SER A 244 7.62 2.15 1.11
C SER A 244 6.39 2.10 0.20
N VAL A 245 6.55 1.61 -1.04
CA VAL A 245 5.47 1.44 -2.01
C VAL A 245 4.46 0.42 -1.52
N LEU A 246 4.93 -0.74 -1.06
CA LEU A 246 4.05 -1.78 -0.50
C LEU A 246 3.31 -1.29 0.75
N ASN A 247 3.98 -0.52 1.60
CA ASN A 247 3.37 0.09 2.78
C ASN A 247 2.30 1.14 2.42
N LYS A 248 2.47 1.88 1.32
CA LYS A 248 1.44 2.79 0.79
C LYS A 248 0.24 2.01 0.24
N ALA A 249 0.48 1.01 -0.63
CA ALA A 249 -0.58 0.15 -1.17
C ALA A 249 -1.40 -0.52 -0.06
N SER A 250 -0.72 -1.04 0.98
CA SER A 250 -1.38 -1.64 2.14
C SER A 250 -2.32 -0.68 2.88
N ARG A 251 -1.94 0.60 3.00
CA ARG A 251 -2.79 1.64 3.59
C ARG A 251 -3.97 1.97 2.70
N HIS A 252 -3.75 2.11 1.39
CA HIS A 252 -4.85 2.39 0.45
C HIS A 252 -5.89 1.26 0.46
N ILE A 253 -5.47 0.01 0.56
CA ILE A 253 -6.40 -1.13 0.67
C ILE A 253 -7.25 -1.04 1.93
N ALA A 254 -6.66 -0.67 3.08
CA ALA A 254 -7.43 -0.48 4.30
C ALA A 254 -8.45 0.66 4.14
N LEU A 255 -8.10 1.74 3.42
CA LEU A 255 -9.03 2.82 3.09
C LEU A 255 -10.13 2.35 2.14
N MET A 256 -9.78 1.71 1.01
CA MET A 256 -10.74 1.14 0.05
C MET A 256 -11.75 0.20 0.72
N ASP A 257 -11.26 -0.70 1.58
CA ASP A 257 -12.08 -1.64 2.34
C ASP A 257 -13.00 -0.93 3.33
N THR A 258 -12.53 0.15 3.95
CA THR A 258 -13.36 0.94 4.86
C THR A 258 -14.44 1.68 4.08
N LEU A 259 -14.07 2.39 3.02
CA LEU A 259 -14.98 3.21 2.21
C LEU A 259 -16.10 2.38 1.58
N ALA A 260 -15.78 1.19 1.06
CA ALA A 260 -16.75 0.32 0.44
C ALA A 260 -17.77 -0.31 1.43
N ASN A 261 -17.48 -0.21 2.73
CA ASN A 261 -18.33 -0.77 3.80
C ASN A 261 -19.03 0.33 4.62
N ILE A 262 -18.90 1.61 4.25
CA ILE A 262 -19.69 2.69 4.85
C ILE A 262 -21.11 2.61 4.30
N ASP A 263 -22.08 2.28 5.16
CA ASP A 263 -23.49 2.60 4.89
C ASP A 263 -23.66 4.09 5.26
N TYR A 264 -23.88 4.93 4.26
CA TYR A 264 -24.24 6.33 4.47
C TYR A 264 -25.74 6.45 4.23
N ASP A 265 -26.51 6.57 5.31
CA ASP A 265 -27.91 6.96 5.25
C ASP A 265 -27.96 8.49 5.11
N ASP A 266 -28.52 8.98 4.01
CA ASP A 266 -28.72 10.41 3.76
C ASP A 266 -29.90 10.93 4.62
N GLU A 267 -29.72 10.96 5.94
CA GLU A 267 -30.75 11.44 6.88
C GLU A 267 -30.96 12.97 6.87
N SER A 268 -30.25 13.73 6.03
CA SER A 268 -30.42 15.19 6.00
C SER A 268 -31.68 15.67 5.24
N THR A 269 -32.47 14.77 4.63
CA THR A 269 -33.73 15.12 3.95
C THR A 269 -35.00 14.84 4.78
N ALA A 270 -34.89 14.36 6.03
CA ALA A 270 -36.05 13.92 6.82
C ALA A 270 -36.36 14.77 8.07
N VAL A 271 -36.00 16.05 8.09
CA VAL A 271 -36.55 17.00 9.09
C VAL A 271 -37.85 17.59 8.53
N GLY A 272 -38.92 16.79 8.53
CA GLY A 272 -40.24 17.25 8.11
C GLY A 272 -41.21 16.15 7.74
N ASN A 273 -41.55 15.27 8.70
CA ASN A 273 -42.89 14.72 8.91
C ASN A 273 -42.82 13.46 9.78
N LYS A 274 -42.97 13.64 11.09
CA LYS A 274 -43.34 12.55 12.00
C LYS A 274 -44.84 12.30 11.87
N GLN A 275 -45.26 11.43 10.96
CA GLN A 275 -46.50 10.66 11.15
C GLN A 275 -46.60 9.48 10.18
N GLY A 276 -46.78 8.27 10.73
CA GLY A 276 -47.52 7.19 10.05
C GLY A 276 -46.72 6.13 9.28
N SER A 277 -46.60 4.95 9.91
CA SER A 277 -46.73 3.59 9.35
C SER A 277 -45.88 3.10 8.16
N ASN A 278 -45.39 1.87 8.34
CA ASN A 278 -44.83 0.90 7.38
C ASN A 278 -43.32 1.00 7.10
N TYR A 279 -42.58 0.11 7.77
CA TYR A 279 -41.25 -0.35 7.38
C TYR A 279 -41.32 -1.00 6.00
N ARG A 280 -41.15 -0.18 4.96
CA ARG A 280 -40.86 -0.61 3.59
C ARG A 280 -39.35 -0.43 3.39
N GLU A 281 -38.63 -1.53 3.16
CA GLU A 281 -37.21 -1.50 2.78
C GLU A 281 -37.03 -0.50 1.64
N LYS A 282 -36.28 0.59 1.90
CA LYS A 282 -35.92 1.56 0.87
C LYS A 282 -34.76 0.99 0.04
N PRO A 283 -34.78 1.12 -1.30
CA PRO A 283 -33.73 0.60 -2.15
C PRO A 283 -32.42 1.37 -1.93
N LYS A 284 -31.31 0.64 -1.68
CA LYS A 284 -29.95 1.21 -1.60
C LYS A 284 -29.67 2.04 -2.87
N GLN A 285 -29.45 3.35 -2.69
CA GLN A 285 -29.44 4.34 -3.78
C GLN A 285 -28.19 4.24 -4.68
N ARG A 286 -28.42 4.28 -6.00
CA ARG A 286 -27.41 4.23 -7.09
C ARG A 286 -26.45 5.43 -7.15
N HIS A 287 -26.70 6.53 -6.43
CA HIS A 287 -25.87 7.74 -6.51
C HIS A 287 -24.54 7.63 -5.73
N ASN A 288 -24.46 6.73 -4.75
CA ASN A 288 -23.25 6.53 -3.95
C ASN A 288 -22.21 5.64 -4.67
N GLU A 289 -22.62 4.82 -5.63
CA GLU A 289 -21.72 3.91 -6.36
C GLU A 289 -20.73 4.67 -7.24
N ALA A 290 -21.15 5.72 -7.95
CA ALA A 290 -20.26 6.51 -8.80
C ALA A 290 -19.18 7.26 -8.00
N SER A 291 -19.52 7.78 -6.83
CA SER A 291 -18.54 8.42 -5.93
C SER A 291 -17.58 7.42 -5.31
N LEU A 292 -18.07 6.23 -4.96
CA LEU A 292 -17.23 5.16 -4.47
C LEU A 292 -16.25 4.70 -5.55
N ASP A 293 -16.71 4.51 -6.79
CA ASP A 293 -15.86 4.14 -7.93
C ASP A 293 -14.77 5.18 -8.19
N MET A 294 -15.10 6.47 -8.09
CA MET A 294 -14.12 7.57 -8.20
C MET A 294 -13.08 7.51 -7.08
N ALA A 295 -13.51 7.35 -5.83
CA ALA A 295 -12.62 7.25 -4.68
C ALA A 295 -11.71 6.00 -4.75
N LEU A 296 -12.25 4.87 -5.19
CA LEU A 296 -11.48 3.63 -5.39
C LEU A 296 -10.45 3.79 -6.52
N ASN A 297 -10.82 4.48 -7.60
CA ASN A 297 -9.90 4.77 -8.70
C ASN A 297 -8.74 5.68 -8.24
N ASP A 298 -9.02 6.71 -7.45
CA ASP A 298 -8.01 7.62 -6.89
C ASP A 298 -7.05 6.93 -5.92
N LEU A 299 -7.53 5.92 -5.18
CA LEU A 299 -6.70 5.12 -4.28
C LEU A 299 -5.88 4.04 -5.04
N SER A 300 -6.24 3.72 -6.29
CA SER A 300 -5.62 2.65 -7.12
C SER A 300 -4.34 3.09 -7.83
N ILE A 301 -3.46 3.77 -7.09
CA ILE A 301 -2.25 4.44 -7.61
C ILE A 301 -1.23 3.44 -8.18
N CYS A 302 -0.99 2.31 -7.51
CA CYS A 302 0.00 1.33 -7.99
C CYS A 302 -0.46 0.68 -9.29
N THR A 303 -1.76 0.42 -9.41
CA THR A 303 -2.38 -0.09 -10.63
C THR A 303 -2.20 0.89 -11.77
N GLN A 304 -2.43 2.19 -11.52
CA GLN A 304 -2.23 3.24 -12.53
C GLN A 304 -0.77 3.33 -12.98
N ILE A 305 0.19 3.41 -12.04
CA ILE A 305 1.62 3.48 -12.35
C ILE A 305 2.06 2.29 -13.22
N ARG A 306 1.57 1.10 -12.89
CA ARG A 306 1.89 -0.13 -13.63
C ARG A 306 1.29 -0.13 -15.04
N LYS A 307 0.05 0.35 -15.21
CA LYS A 307 -0.62 0.46 -16.52
C LYS A 307 0.08 1.47 -17.43
N GLU A 308 0.54 2.58 -16.87
CA GLU A 308 1.27 3.63 -17.61
C GLU A 308 2.67 3.18 -18.06
N GLY A 309 3.16 2.03 -17.57
CA GLY A 309 4.52 1.56 -17.86
C GLY A 309 5.59 2.54 -17.39
N ALA A 310 5.27 3.38 -16.41
CA ALA A 310 6.06 4.56 -16.05
C ALA A 310 7.40 4.22 -15.39
N LEU A 311 7.61 2.97 -14.98
CA LEU A 311 8.78 2.53 -14.24
C LEU A 311 9.69 1.68 -15.13
N LYS A 312 10.92 2.16 -15.32
CA LYS A 312 12.00 1.32 -15.84
C LYS A 312 12.51 0.42 -14.71
N PRO A 313 12.71 -0.89 -14.94
CA PRO A 313 13.35 -1.76 -13.97
C PRO A 313 14.75 -1.22 -13.63
N LEU A 314 15.11 -1.28 -12.35
CA LEU A 314 16.49 -0.99 -11.95
C LEU A 314 17.47 -1.94 -12.66
N SER A 315 18.66 -1.42 -12.95
CA SER A 315 19.76 -2.25 -13.47
C SER A 315 20.08 -3.39 -12.49
N VAL A 316 20.59 -4.50 -13.00
CA VAL A 316 20.98 -5.66 -12.16
C VAL A 316 22.01 -5.23 -11.11
N GLU A 317 22.97 -4.39 -11.49
CA GLU A 317 23.99 -3.86 -10.59
C GLU A 317 23.39 -3.03 -9.46
N THR A 318 22.50 -2.07 -9.79
CA THR A 318 21.80 -1.27 -8.79
C THR A 318 20.97 -2.14 -7.85
N ARG A 319 20.28 -3.16 -8.38
CA ARG A 319 19.48 -4.08 -7.56
C ARG A 319 20.37 -4.84 -6.57
N ASN A 320 21.50 -5.37 -7.03
CA ASN A 320 22.46 -6.07 -6.18
C ASN A 320 23.00 -5.17 -5.07
N VAL A 321 23.34 -3.92 -5.37
CA VAL A 321 23.77 -2.95 -4.35
C VAL A 321 22.66 -2.66 -3.35
N LEU A 322 21.43 -2.43 -3.80
CA LEU A 322 20.29 -2.14 -2.91
C LEU A 322 19.87 -3.32 -2.02
N THR A 323 20.25 -4.56 -2.35
CA THR A 323 20.06 -5.69 -1.43
C THR A 323 20.96 -5.60 -0.20
N ARG A 324 22.08 -4.87 -0.28
CA ARG A 324 22.99 -4.67 0.86
C ARG A 324 22.35 -3.68 1.83
N ARG A 325 21.71 -4.20 2.87
CA ARG A 325 21.20 -3.38 3.97
C ARG A 325 22.37 -2.89 4.82
N LEU A 326 22.62 -1.60 4.80
CA LEU A 326 23.56 -0.94 5.68
C LEU A 326 22.81 -0.35 6.87
N SER A 327 23.20 -0.76 8.08
CA SER A 327 22.73 -0.13 9.31
C SER A 327 23.86 0.69 9.90
N PRO A 328 23.76 2.03 9.92
CA PRO A 328 24.80 2.89 10.50
C PRO A 328 25.05 2.62 11.98
N SER A 329 24.03 2.12 12.69
CA SER A 329 24.09 1.78 14.11
C SER A 329 24.39 0.29 14.36
N ILE A 330 24.89 -0.48 13.39
CA ILE A 330 25.05 -1.95 13.53
C ILE A 330 25.97 -2.36 14.69
N ASN A 331 26.97 -1.54 15.00
CA ASN A 331 27.94 -1.77 16.07
C ASN A 331 27.64 -0.97 17.34
N GLU A 332 26.44 -0.41 17.47
CA GLU A 332 26.06 0.39 18.64
C GLU A 332 25.13 -0.37 19.57
N THR A 333 25.24 -0.05 20.87
CA THR A 333 24.37 -0.58 21.92
C THR A 333 22.93 -0.04 21.84
N GLY A 334 22.69 1.03 21.07
CA GLY A 334 21.37 1.61 20.84
C GLY A 334 20.99 1.61 19.35
N SER A 335 19.70 1.37 19.06
CA SER A 335 19.16 1.52 17.71
C SER A 335 18.71 2.98 17.50
N HIS A 336 19.45 3.70 16.66
CA HIS A 336 19.14 5.07 16.29
C HIS A 336 18.67 5.11 14.83
N ALA A 337 17.50 5.70 14.58
CA ALA A 337 17.04 5.92 13.21
C ALA A 337 17.93 6.95 12.51
N VAL A 338 18.19 6.73 11.22
CA VAL A 338 18.83 7.72 10.36
C VAL A 338 17.89 8.92 10.22
N ARG A 339 18.39 10.10 10.57
CA ARG A 339 17.60 11.34 10.50
C ARG A 339 17.88 12.14 9.25
N CYS A 340 19.12 12.19 8.82
CA CYS A 340 19.53 12.97 7.65
C CYS A 340 20.54 12.20 6.82
N LEU A 341 20.41 12.30 5.50
CA LEU A 341 21.33 11.74 4.52
C LEU A 341 21.67 12.83 3.52
N VAL A 342 22.95 13.03 3.26
CA VAL A 342 23.45 13.97 2.25
C VAL A 342 24.52 13.28 1.43
N CYS A 343 24.43 13.38 0.10
CA CYS A 343 25.47 12.92 -0.80
C CYS A 343 26.27 14.13 -1.26
N THR A 344 27.59 14.10 -1.10
CA THR A 344 28.51 15.11 -1.64
C THR A 344 29.28 14.51 -2.80
N GLU A 345 29.54 15.32 -3.82
CA GLU A 345 30.38 14.96 -4.95
C GLU A 345 31.64 15.83 -4.88
N HIS A 346 32.82 15.19 -4.86
CA HIS A 346 34.09 15.91 -4.90
C HIS A 346 34.67 15.82 -6.31
N PRO A 347 34.47 16.84 -7.16
CA PRO A 347 34.87 16.80 -8.58
C PRO A 347 36.39 16.64 -8.77
N GLU A 348 37.20 17.09 -7.81
CA GLU A 348 38.67 17.02 -7.91
C GLU A 348 39.23 15.61 -7.74
N ASN A 349 38.55 14.73 -6.98
CA ASN A 349 39.05 13.39 -6.64
C ASN A 349 38.14 12.25 -7.15
N GLY A 350 37.00 12.56 -7.77
CA GLY A 350 35.99 11.56 -8.17
C GLY A 350 35.40 10.75 -6.99
N ARG A 351 35.68 11.18 -5.75
CA ARG A 351 35.17 10.54 -4.53
C ARG A 351 33.86 11.22 -4.18
N SER A 352 32.77 10.49 -4.38
CA SER A 352 31.48 10.89 -3.83
C SER A 352 31.32 10.24 -2.45
N SER A 353 30.78 10.99 -1.50
CA SER A 353 30.65 10.58 -0.10
C SER A 353 29.19 10.68 0.35
N LEU A 354 28.72 9.67 1.05
CA LEU A 354 27.41 9.63 1.66
C LEU A 354 27.54 9.89 3.17
N TRP A 355 27.00 11.01 3.60
CA TRP A 355 26.97 11.47 4.97
C TRP A 355 25.67 11.04 5.63
N CYS A 356 25.78 10.31 6.72
CA CYS A 356 24.65 9.69 7.41
C CYS A 356 24.60 10.14 8.87
N ALA A 357 23.61 10.97 9.19
CA ALA A 357 23.36 11.39 10.57
C ALA A 357 22.37 10.44 11.24
N TYR A 358 22.75 9.93 12.40
CA TYR A 358 21.91 9.10 13.24
C TYR A 358 22.21 9.41 14.72
N GLY A 359 21.17 9.67 15.51
CA GLY A 359 21.36 10.16 16.88
C GLY A 359 22.11 11.50 16.91
N SER A 360 23.20 11.56 17.68
CA SER A 360 24.14 12.69 17.77
C SER A 360 25.45 12.44 17.01
N LYS A 361 25.45 11.49 16.07
CA LYS A 361 26.64 11.07 15.33
C LYS A 361 26.46 11.22 13.83
N LEU A 362 27.59 11.38 13.16
CA LEU A 362 27.67 11.48 11.72
C LEU A 362 28.73 10.52 11.20
N LYS A 363 28.30 9.60 10.34
CA LYS A 363 29.17 8.63 9.64
C LYS A 363 29.30 8.99 8.18
N VAL A 364 30.47 8.71 7.62
CA VAL A 364 30.77 8.93 6.20
C VAL A 364 30.99 7.59 5.53
N TYR A 365 30.34 7.39 4.39
CA TYR A 365 30.53 6.24 3.54
C TYR A 365 31.06 6.70 2.20
N ASN A 366 32.03 6.00 1.64
CA ASN A 366 32.35 6.17 0.23
C ASN A 366 31.13 5.72 -0.60
N SER A 367 30.59 6.56 -1.47
CA SER A 367 29.34 6.27 -2.18
C SER A 367 29.50 5.24 -3.31
N ILE A 368 30.74 4.90 -3.67
CA ILE A 368 31.07 3.89 -4.70
C ILE A 368 31.33 2.55 -4.03
N THR A 369 32.24 2.51 -3.06
CA THR A 369 32.67 1.26 -2.40
C THR A 369 31.78 0.87 -1.23
N TRP A 370 30.96 1.79 -0.71
CA TRP A 370 30.16 1.62 0.51
C TRP A 370 30.96 1.28 1.76
N VAL A 371 32.27 1.54 1.73
CA VAL A 371 33.14 1.40 2.90
C VAL A 371 32.90 2.60 3.82
N CYS A 372 32.63 2.30 5.09
CA CYS A 372 32.48 3.30 6.14
C CYS A 372 33.87 3.84 6.51
N ASP A 373 33.99 5.16 6.61
CA ASP A 373 35.14 5.75 7.29
C ASP A 373 35.14 5.28 8.76
N PRO A 374 36.29 4.86 9.31
CA PRO A 374 36.38 4.46 10.71
C PRO A 374 36.11 5.60 11.70
N THR A 375 36.14 6.86 11.24
CA THR A 375 36.03 8.04 12.10
C THR A 375 34.58 8.49 12.24
N ASP A 376 34.03 8.39 13.45
CA ASP A 376 32.72 8.94 13.79
C ASP A 376 32.86 10.41 14.21
N ILE A 377 32.08 11.30 13.59
CA ILE A 377 31.99 12.70 14.03
C ILE A 377 30.86 12.81 15.07
N LEU A 378 31.22 13.23 16.29
CA LEU A 378 30.31 13.34 17.43
C LEU A 378 29.81 14.77 17.63
N PHE A 379 28.53 14.90 17.91
CA PHE A 379 27.88 16.17 18.25
C PHE A 379 27.37 16.14 19.70
N PRO A 380 27.26 17.31 20.36
CA PRO A 380 26.79 17.40 21.74
C PRO A 380 25.34 16.98 21.92
N SER A 381 24.55 17.07 20.84
CA SER A 381 23.11 16.86 20.85
C SER A 381 22.63 16.15 19.57
N LEU A 382 21.35 15.78 19.54
CA LEU A 382 20.77 15.04 18.43
C LEU A 382 20.75 15.88 17.15
N ILE A 383 21.26 15.34 16.06
CA ILE A 383 21.23 15.97 14.74
C ILE A 383 19.81 15.91 14.20
N THR A 384 19.29 17.03 13.71
CA THR A 384 17.93 17.17 13.17
C THR A 384 17.90 17.48 11.68
N CYS A 385 18.90 18.19 11.17
CA CYS A 385 18.98 18.58 9.77
C CYS A 385 20.43 18.70 9.30
N MET A 386 20.67 18.46 8.01
CA MET A 386 21.94 18.71 7.35
C MET A 386 21.71 19.36 5.98
N CYS A 387 22.59 20.26 5.58
CA CYS A 387 22.58 20.88 4.26
C CYS A 387 24.02 21.12 3.81
N VAL A 388 24.29 20.97 2.51
CA VAL A 388 25.60 21.28 1.93
C VAL A 388 25.49 22.57 1.14
N ASP A 389 26.43 23.48 1.37
CA ASP A 389 26.50 24.75 0.67
C ASP A 389 27.27 24.64 -0.66
N SER A 390 27.31 25.73 -1.41
CA SER A 390 28.01 25.82 -2.70
C SER A 390 29.54 25.70 -2.60
N ARG A 391 30.10 25.72 -1.38
CA ARG A 391 31.53 25.59 -1.12
C ARG A 391 31.89 24.21 -0.55
N ASN A 392 30.99 23.23 -0.67
CA ASN A 392 31.15 21.90 -0.09
C ASN A 392 31.38 21.94 1.42
N LYS A 393 30.81 22.91 2.15
CA LYS A 393 30.73 22.84 3.60
C LYS A 393 29.37 22.31 4.01
N MET A 394 29.39 21.39 4.97
CA MET A 394 28.18 20.78 5.47
C MET A 394 27.75 21.48 6.76
N TRP A 395 26.56 22.06 6.72
CA TRP A 395 25.89 22.66 7.86
C TRP A 395 25.06 21.60 8.56
N VAL A 396 25.27 21.44 9.87
CA VAL A 396 24.61 20.45 10.72
C VAL A 396 23.86 21.17 11.82
N GLY A 397 22.53 21.00 11.87
CA GLY A 397 21.68 21.56 12.92
C GLY A 397 21.29 20.51 13.95
N CYS A 398 21.37 20.88 15.23
CA CYS A 398 21.04 20.03 16.36
C CYS A 398 19.74 20.47 17.07
N ILE A 399 19.13 19.57 17.82
CA ILE A 399 17.84 19.80 18.52
C ILE A 399 17.92 20.87 19.62
N ASP A 400 19.11 21.14 20.14
CA ASP A 400 19.40 22.20 21.10
C ASP A 400 19.51 23.60 20.43
N GLY A 401 19.33 23.67 19.11
CA GLY A 401 19.42 24.91 18.33
C GLY A 401 20.83 25.29 17.90
N GLN A 402 21.84 24.47 18.21
CA GLN A 402 23.22 24.73 17.78
C GLN A 402 23.43 24.34 16.31
N LEU A 403 24.26 25.14 15.62
CA LEU A 403 24.67 24.93 14.24
C LEU A 403 26.18 24.70 14.17
N PHE A 404 26.56 23.67 13.44
CA PHE A 404 27.95 23.30 13.21
C PHE A 404 28.26 23.28 11.73
N VAL A 405 29.53 23.50 11.38
CA VAL A 405 30.03 23.43 10.02
C VAL A 405 31.12 22.37 9.96
N VAL A 406 30.94 21.38 9.10
CA VAL A 406 31.89 20.30 8.85
C VAL A 406 32.47 20.49 7.46
N ASP A 407 33.80 20.44 7.36
CA ASP A 407 34.49 20.43 6.07
C ASP A 407 34.35 19.04 5.44
N THR A 408 33.77 18.96 4.26
CA THR A 408 33.51 17.67 3.62
C THR A 408 34.75 17.07 2.95
N VAL A 409 35.84 17.82 2.83
CA VAL A 409 37.09 17.39 2.17
C VAL A 409 38.10 16.83 3.18
N THR A 410 38.13 17.34 4.42
CA THR A 410 39.21 17.08 5.40
C THR A 410 38.77 16.46 6.73
N HIS A 411 37.53 15.97 6.80
CA HIS A 411 36.91 15.43 8.01
C HIS A 411 37.65 14.27 8.67
#